data_AF-A0A177G229-F1
#
_entry.id   AF-A0A177G229-F1
#
_cell.length_a   1.000
_cell.length_b   1.000
_cell.length_c   1.000
_cell.angle_alpha   90.00
_cell.angle_beta   90.00
_cell.angle_gamma   90.00
#
_symmetry.space_group_name_H-M   'P 1'
#
loop_
_entity.id
_entity.type
_entity.pdbx_description
1 polymer ?
#
loop_
_entity_poly.entity_id
_entity_poly.type
_entity_poly.pdbx_seq_one_letter_code
_entity_poly.pdbx_strand_id
1 'polypeptide(L)'
;MRQEEELYPALTTLAQSVWHACSRRDASGRTVTLKLRYVNFQQLTRSHSFTDPVPSATALEETAHFLLRPLLPLPRPVRLLGITVSSLASTEEPPATEQLSLLSHF
;
A
#
# COMPACT_ATOMS: atom_id res chain seq x y z
N MET A 1 0.95 24.39 4.74
CA MET A 1 1.72 24.02 3.54
C MET A 1 2.98 23.22 3.87
N ARG A 2 3.79 23.56 4.88
CA ARG A 2 5.05 22.85 5.23
C ARG A 2 4.94 21.32 5.45
N GLN A 3 3.81 20.85 5.99
CA GLN A 3 3.62 19.42 6.30
C GLN A 3 3.42 18.55 5.04
N GLU A 4 2.95 19.11 3.92
CA GLU A 4 2.72 18.34 2.68
C GLU A 4 4.04 17.98 1.99
N GLU A 5 4.99 18.90 2.01
CA GLU A 5 6.35 18.71 1.48
C GLU A 5 7.12 17.63 2.25
N GLU A 6 6.79 17.41 3.53
CA GLU A 6 7.40 16.36 4.34
C GLU A 6 6.77 14.97 4.12
N LEU A 7 5.53 14.90 3.58
CA LEU A 7 4.84 13.63 3.37
C LEU A 7 5.43 12.84 2.21
N TYR A 8 5.82 13.50 1.12
CA TYR A 8 6.39 12.82 -0.05
C TYR A 8 7.72 12.12 0.27
N PRO A 9 8.74 12.78 0.84
CA PRO A 9 9.98 12.11 1.24
C PRO A 9 9.77 10.98 2.26
N ALA A 10 8.82 11.16 3.18
CA ALA A 10 8.45 10.12 4.14
C ALA A 10 7.82 8.91 3.44
N LEU A 11 6.94 9.12 2.45
CA LEU A 11 6.37 8.04 1.64
C LEU A 11 7.42 7.33 0.81
N THR A 12 8.35 8.05 0.16
CA THR A 12 9.48 7.45 -0.56
C THR A 12 10.26 6.51 0.36
N THR A 13 10.61 6.97 1.57
CA THR A 13 11.34 6.16 2.55
C THR A 13 10.54 4.91 2.97
N LEU A 14 9.24 5.06 3.23
CA LEU A 14 8.36 3.95 3.59
C LEU A 14 8.20 2.94 2.44
N ALA A 15 8.04 3.41 1.20
CA ALA A 15 7.92 2.56 0.02
C ALA A 15 9.19 1.73 -0.18
N GLN A 16 10.38 2.33 -0.05
CA GLN A 16 11.65 1.61 -0.12
C GLN A 16 11.77 0.55 0.98
N SER A 17 11.39 0.87 2.21
CA SER A 17 11.41 -0.09 3.32
C SER A 17 10.47 -1.28 3.09
N VAL A 18 9.24 -1.01 2.62
CA VAL A 18 8.25 -2.04 2.30
C VAL A 18 8.74 -2.90 1.13
N TRP A 19 9.26 -2.27 0.08
CA TRP A 19 9.83 -2.99 -1.07
C TRP A 19 10.96 -3.92 -0.63
N HIS A 20 11.92 -3.41 0.15
CA HIS A 20 13.03 -4.21 0.67
C HIS A 20 12.53 -5.42 1.49
N ALA A 21 11.51 -5.22 2.34
CA ALA A 21 10.91 -6.31 3.10
C ALA A 21 10.21 -7.36 2.21
N CYS A 22 9.60 -6.95 1.10
CA CYS A 22 8.97 -7.82 0.12
C CYS A 22 10.02 -8.60 -0.69
N SER A 23 11.03 -7.91 -1.24
CA SER A 23 12.11 -8.52 -2.02
C SER A 23 12.92 -9.54 -1.23
N ARG A 24 13.12 -9.35 0.09
CA ARG A 24 13.78 -10.34 0.95
C ARG A 24 13.03 -11.69 1.09
N ARG A 25 11.79 -11.74 0.60
CA ARG A 25 10.91 -12.91 0.66
C ARG A 25 10.51 -13.40 -0.74
N ASP A 26 11.17 -12.88 -1.78
CA ASP A 26 10.87 -13.16 -3.20
C ASP A 26 9.38 -13.01 -3.56
N ALA A 27 8.71 -12.11 -2.84
CA ALA A 27 7.28 -11.85 -2.95
C ALA A 27 7.04 -10.38 -3.29
N SER A 28 5.97 -10.12 -4.01
CA SER A 28 5.36 -8.79 -4.14
C SER A 28 3.86 -8.93 -3.92
N GLY A 29 3.12 -7.83 -3.80
CA GLY A 29 1.67 -7.88 -3.69
C GLY A 29 0.97 -7.00 -4.70
N ARG A 30 -0.32 -7.30 -4.88
CA ARG A 30 -1.18 -6.61 -5.85
C ARG A 30 -1.84 -5.37 -5.29
N THR A 31 -1.97 -5.27 -3.97
CA THR A 31 -2.71 -4.18 -3.33
C THR A 31 -1.77 -3.32 -2.50
N VAL A 32 -1.68 -2.04 -2.86
CA VAL A 32 -0.97 -1.01 -2.09
C VAL A 32 -1.99 -0.27 -1.23
N THR A 33 -1.71 -0.12 0.05
CA THR A 33 -2.58 0.59 1.00
C THR A 33 -1.80 1.69 1.70
N LEU A 34 -2.32 2.91 1.62
CA LEU A 34 -1.88 4.08 2.37
C LEU A 34 -2.76 4.25 3.63
N LYS A 35 -2.12 4.35 4.79
CA LYS A 35 -2.77 4.61 6.08
C LYS A 35 -2.25 5.91 6.67
N LEU A 36 -3.17 6.79 7.04
CA LEU A 36 -2.88 8.02 7.77
C LEU A 36 -3.62 7.97 9.10
N ARG A 37 -2.95 8.36 10.18
CA ARG A 37 -3.58 8.60 11.48
C ARG A 37 -3.36 10.03 11.90
N TYR A 38 -4.44 10.74 12.16
CA TYR A 38 -4.38 12.12 12.63
C TYR A 38 -4.06 12.18 14.13
N VAL A 39 -3.72 13.38 14.61
CA VAL A 39 -3.44 13.65 16.04
C VAL A 39 -4.62 13.34 16.97
N ASN A 40 -5.85 13.38 16.47
CA ASN A 40 -7.05 12.98 17.22
C ASN A 40 -7.34 11.47 17.12
N PHE A 41 -6.35 10.69 16.67
CA PHE A 41 -6.41 9.25 16.49
C PHE A 41 -7.38 8.72 15.42
N GLN A 42 -8.07 9.60 14.67
CA GLN A 42 -8.85 9.18 13.50
C GLN A 42 -7.94 8.62 12.41
N GLN A 43 -8.36 7.52 11.79
CA GLN A 43 -7.63 6.87 10.72
C GLN A 43 -8.32 7.14 9.37
N LEU A 44 -7.51 7.43 8.36
CA LEU A 44 -7.91 7.47 6.96
C LEU A 44 -7.12 6.41 6.19
N THR A 45 -7.79 5.67 5.33
CA THR A 45 -7.16 4.61 4.54
C THR A 45 -7.59 4.72 3.08
N ARG A 46 -6.62 4.57 2.19
CA ARG A 46 -6.82 4.46 0.74
C ARG A 46 -6.00 3.29 0.23
N SER A 47 -6.54 2.59 -0.75
CA SER A 47 -5.85 1.46 -1.37
C SER A 47 -6.07 1.47 -2.86
N HIS A 48 -5.12 0.88 -3.57
CA HIS A 48 -5.23 0.61 -5.00
C HIS A 48 -4.76 -0.82 -5.25
N SER A 49 -5.54 -1.56 -6.04
CA SER A 49 -5.27 -2.96 -6.38
C SER A 49 -5.02 -3.06 -7.87
N PHE A 50 -3.92 -3.72 -8.22
CA PHE A 50 -3.52 -4.03 -9.59
C PHE A 50 -3.88 -5.47 -9.94
N THR A 51 -3.94 -5.78 -11.24
CA THR A 51 -4.08 -7.16 -11.73
C THR A 51 -2.80 -7.96 -11.43
N ASP A 52 -1.66 -7.36 -11.76
CA ASP A 52 -0.33 -7.96 -11.56
C ASP A 52 0.32 -7.45 -10.26
N PRO A 53 1.24 -8.21 -9.64
CA PRO A 53 2.00 -7.73 -8.50
C PRO A 53 2.78 -6.46 -8.81
N VAL A 54 2.93 -5.58 -7.82
CA VAL A 54 3.69 -4.33 -7.98
C VAL A 54 5.13 -4.68 -8.42
N PRO A 55 5.61 -4.16 -9.55
CA PRO A 55 6.83 -4.68 -10.19
C PRO A 55 8.12 -4.08 -9.64
N SER A 56 8.08 -2.95 -8.92
CA SER A 56 9.28 -2.26 -8.45
C SER A 56 9.02 -1.34 -7.25
N ALA A 57 10.10 -0.94 -6.58
CA ALA A 57 10.06 0.10 -5.55
C ALA A 57 9.48 1.42 -6.09
N THR A 58 9.87 1.80 -7.32
CA THR A 58 9.37 3.00 -8.00
C THR A 58 7.86 2.92 -8.23
N ALA A 59 7.34 1.79 -8.71
CA ALA A 59 5.91 1.62 -8.90
C ALA A 59 5.13 1.67 -7.58
N LEU A 60 5.71 1.12 -6.49
CA LEU A 60 5.13 1.20 -5.15
C LEU A 60 5.07 2.65 -4.65
N GLU A 61 6.14 3.42 -4.84
CA GLU A 61 6.24 4.84 -4.50
C GLU A 61 5.24 5.68 -5.30
N GLU A 62 5.20 5.53 -6.61
CA GLU A 62 4.25 6.21 -7.49
C GLU A 62 2.80 5.94 -7.08
N THR A 63 2.50 4.69 -6.72
CA THR A 63 1.17 4.32 -6.20
C THR A 63 0.88 5.01 -4.88
N ALA A 64 1.85 5.06 -3.96
CA ALA A 64 1.68 5.74 -2.68
C ALA A 64 1.43 7.25 -2.85
N HIS A 65 2.15 7.90 -3.77
CA HIS A 65 1.94 9.30 -4.14
C HIS A 65 0.55 9.52 -4.77
N PHE A 66 0.15 8.63 -5.68
CA PHE A 66 -1.19 8.64 -6.27
C PHE A 66 -2.29 8.55 -5.22
N LEU A 67 -2.12 7.68 -4.21
CA LEU A 67 -3.07 7.52 -3.11
C LEU A 67 -3.10 8.74 -2.16
N LEU A 68 -1.98 9.44 -1.99
CA LEU A 68 -1.89 10.64 -1.13
C LEU A 68 -2.49 11.88 -1.78
N ARG A 69 -2.21 12.10 -3.07
CA ARG A 69 -2.58 13.32 -3.80
C ARG A 69 -4.05 13.77 -3.64
N PRO A 70 -5.08 12.91 -3.75
CA PRO A 70 -6.48 13.32 -3.58
C PRO A 70 -6.87 13.63 -2.13
N LEU A 71 -6.00 13.36 -1.16
CA LEU A 71 -6.21 13.66 0.27
C LEU A 71 -5.71 15.06 0.65
N LEU A 72 -5.01 15.74 -0.25
CA LEU A 72 -4.46 17.07 -0.02
C LEU A 72 -5.48 18.16 -0.42
N PRO A 73 -5.57 19.27 0.34
CA PRO A 73 -4.87 19.52 1.60
C PRO A 73 -5.48 18.71 2.76
N LEU A 74 -4.63 18.23 3.67
CA LEU A 74 -5.10 17.45 4.82
C LEU A 74 -5.80 18.37 5.84
N PRO A 75 -6.97 18.00 6.37
CA PRO A 75 -7.72 18.85 7.28
C PRO A 75 -7.06 18.99 8.67
N ARG A 76 -6.11 18.10 9.00
CA ARG A 76 -5.49 17.99 10.34
C ARG A 76 -4.04 17.46 10.25
N PRO A 77 -3.20 17.74 11.25
CA PRO A 77 -1.86 17.16 11.35
C PRO A 77 -1.88 15.62 11.43
N VAL A 78 -0.94 14.99 10.74
CA VAL A 78 -0.77 13.52 10.71
C VAL A 78 0.27 13.12 11.74
N ARG A 79 -0.08 12.17 12.61
CA ARG A 79 0.81 11.59 13.62
C ARG A 79 1.46 10.29 13.17
N LEU A 80 0.82 9.55 12.26
CA LEU A 80 1.36 8.31 11.70
C LEU A 80 1.01 8.23 10.22
N LEU A 81 2.01 7.85 9.43
CA LEU A 81 1.90 7.56 8.01
C LEU A 81 2.43 6.15 7.78
N GLY A 82 1.73 5.34 7.01
CA GLY A 82 2.14 3.97 6.71
C GLY A 82 1.73 3.54 5.32
N ILE A 83 2.57 2.72 4.70
CA ILE A 83 2.29 2.01 3.45
C ILE A 83 2.33 0.52 3.76
N THR A 84 1.39 -0.24 3.21
CA THR A 84 1.41 -1.71 3.29
C THR A 84 1.11 -2.30 1.93
N VAL A 85 1.74 -3.43 1.61
CA VAL A 85 1.43 -4.24 0.43
C VAL A 85 0.72 -5.51 0.89
N SER A 86 -0.35 -5.90 0.21
CA SER A 86 -1.14 -7.10 0.48
C SER A 86 -1.52 -7.82 -0.82
N SER A 87 -2.22 -8.95 -0.70
CA SER A 87 -2.41 -9.90 -1.82
C SER A 87 -1.05 -10.30 -2.38
N LEU A 88 -0.20 -10.84 -1.49
CA LEU A 88 1.14 -11.26 -1.86
C LEU A 88 1.08 -12.44 -2.83
N ALA A 89 1.88 -12.38 -3.88
CA ALA A 89 2.11 -13.46 -4.83
C ALA A 89 3.61 -13.76 -4.83
N SER A 90 3.95 -15.04 -4.74
CA SER A 90 5.29 -15.54 -4.98
C SER A 90 5.65 -15.28 -6.44
N THR A 91 6.89 -14.85 -6.70
CA THR A 91 7.35 -14.63 -8.08
C THR A 91 7.39 -15.93 -8.91
N GLU A 92 7.35 -17.09 -8.24
CA GLU A 92 7.43 -18.43 -8.86
C GLU A 92 6.10 -19.22 -8.92
N GLU A 93 4.98 -18.71 -8.40
CA GLU A 93 3.72 -19.48 -8.37
C GLU A 93 2.68 -18.94 -9.37
N PRO A 94 2.11 -19.80 -10.25
CA PRO A 94 0.91 -19.43 -10.99
C PRO A 94 -0.23 -19.17 -10.00
N PRO A 95 -1.19 -18.26 -10.31
CA PRO A 95 -2.27 -17.94 -9.40
C PRO A 95 -3.12 -19.19 -9.14
N ALA A 96 -2.98 -19.78 -7.96
CA ALA A 96 -3.90 -20.79 -7.47
C ALA A 96 -5.28 -20.14 -7.29
N THR A 97 -6.11 -20.24 -8.32
CA THR A 97 -7.56 -20.00 -8.19
C THR A 97 -8.15 -21.21 -7.50
N GLU A 98 -7.94 -21.34 -6.20
CA GLU A 98 -8.80 -22.18 -5.37
C GLU A 98 -10.02 -21.36 -5.01
N GLN A 99 -10.98 -21.32 -5.92
CA GLN A 99 -12.34 -20.89 -5.61
C GLN A 99 -12.91 -21.91 -4.62
N LEU A 100 -12.92 -21.55 -3.34
CA LEU A 100 -13.62 -22.32 -2.31
C LEU A 100 -15.11 -22.30 -2.66
N SER A 101 -15.59 -23.42 -3.19
CA SER A 101 -17.01 -23.67 -3.40
C SER A 101 -17.72 -23.58 -2.05
N LEU A 102 -18.48 -22.50 -1.83
CA LEU A 102 -19.33 -22.38 -0.67
C LEU A 102 -20.49 -23.39 -0.82
N LEU A 103 -20.34 -24.54 -0.17
CA LEU A 103 -21.38 -25.44 0.33
C LEU A 103 -22.56 -25.71 -0.62
N SER A 104 -22.38 -26.71 -1.49
CA SER A 104 -23.50 -27.50 -1.99
C SER A 104 -23.95 -28.47 -0.90
N HIS A 105 -24.95 -28.09 -0.10
CA HIS A 105 -25.90 -28.99 0.59
C HIS A 105 -27.08 -28.16 1.10
N PHE A 106 -28.14 -28.09 0.29
CA PHE A 106 -29.53 -28.04 0.76
C PHE A 106 -30.26 -29.21 0.11
#